data_AF-A0A4Q9GVI6-F1
#
_entry.id   AF-A0A4Q9GVI6-F1
#
_cell.length_a   1.000
_cell.length_b   1.000
_cell.length_c   1.000
_cell.angle_alpha   90.00
_cell.angle_beta   90.00
_cell.angle_gamma   90.00
#
_symmetry.space_group_name_H-M   'P 1'
#
loop_
_entity.id
_entity.type
_entity.pdbx_description
1 polymer ?
#
loop_
_entity_poly.entity_id
_entity_poly.type
_entity_poly.pdbx_seq_one_letter_code
_entity_poly.pdbx_strand_id
1 'polypeptide(L)'
;MATSTPVLPETIYDDLRSSIIAQQQAPGSLVTESSVASRFGVSRQTAKVAIERLVAEGVLRREAHRAARVPLLTVDDIVDLFDNRALVESAAVSRLASSGILPSGAIAAHRALLDAAASGERFADHDVAFHRALVLGAPSPRLARLHELLLGEIELCIGQVQAAQLLTATEVGAQHQGILDAVLAGDSPLASRLIEEHIAGSRDRLVASSL
;
A
#
# COMPACT_ATOMS: atom_id res chain seq x y z
N MET A 1 33.37 20.65 16.45
CA MET A 1 32.64 20.45 15.19
C MET A 1 31.75 19.24 15.37
N ALA A 2 30.43 19.42 15.45
CA ALA A 2 29.50 18.30 15.60
C ALA A 2 29.52 17.48 14.31
N THR A 3 29.94 16.23 14.41
CA THR A 3 29.86 15.26 13.32
C THR A 3 28.40 14.95 13.07
N SER A 4 27.85 15.50 11.99
CA SER A 4 26.51 15.17 11.51
C SER A 4 26.48 13.68 11.17
N THR A 5 25.68 12.90 11.89
CA THR A 5 25.44 11.49 11.58
C THR A 5 24.91 11.40 10.15
N PRO A 6 25.52 10.59 9.26
CA PRO A 6 25.05 10.47 7.89
C PRO A 6 23.62 9.91 7.90
N VAL A 7 22.68 10.70 7.38
CA VAL A 7 21.31 10.22 7.12
C VAL A 7 21.42 9.13 6.06
N LEU A 8 20.98 7.92 6.41
CA LEU A 8 21.02 6.79 5.48
C LEU A 8 19.99 7.01 4.36
N PRO A 9 20.31 6.63 3.10
CA PRO A 9 19.34 6.68 2.00
C PRO A 9 18.00 6.01 2.31
N GLU A 10 18.01 4.94 3.12
CA GLU A 10 16.81 4.25 3.59
C GLU A 10 15.89 5.18 4.38
N THR A 11 16.45 5.96 5.32
CA THR A 11 15.68 6.89 6.16
C THR A 11 15.02 7.99 5.34
N ILE A 12 15.67 8.44 4.27
CA ILE A 12 15.10 9.44 3.34
C ILE A 12 13.94 8.82 2.57
N TYR A 13 14.14 7.60 2.06
CA TYR A 13 13.12 6.85 1.34
C TYR A 13 11.89 6.60 2.22
N ASP A 14 12.07 6.11 3.45
CA ASP A 14 10.98 5.79 4.37
C ASP A 14 10.17 7.03 4.76
N ASP A 15 10.85 8.14 5.08
CA ASP A 15 10.17 9.40 5.42
C ASP A 15 9.44 9.99 4.20
N LEU A 16 10.04 9.97 3.01
CA LEU A 16 9.37 10.41 1.79
C LEU A 16 8.14 9.56 1.47
N ARG A 17 8.26 8.22 1.53
CA ARG A 17 7.14 7.31 1.30
C ARG A 17 6.02 7.58 2.30
N SER A 18 6.35 7.62 3.58
CA SER A 18 5.38 7.83 4.66
C SER A 18 4.66 9.16 4.53
N SER A 19 5.38 10.24 4.23
CA SER A 19 4.79 11.57 4.04
C SER A 19 3.87 11.64 2.82
N ILE A 20 4.24 11.01 1.71
CA ILE A 20 3.40 10.92 0.49
C ILE A 20 2.12 10.12 0.78
N ILE A 21 2.22 8.93 1.38
CA ILE A 21 1.06 8.09 1.72
C ILE A 21 0.13 8.82 2.71
N ALA A 22 0.71 9.53 3.67
CA ALA A 22 -0.02 10.36 4.63
C ALA A 22 -0.61 11.65 4.03
N GLN A 23 -0.54 11.83 2.71
CA GLN A 23 -1.08 12.99 1.99
C GLN A 23 -0.44 14.34 2.40
N GLN A 24 0.77 14.33 2.97
CA GLN A 24 1.51 15.57 3.26
C GLN A 24 2.05 16.22 1.97
N GLN A 25 2.24 15.41 0.93
CA GLN A 25 2.50 15.84 -0.45
C GLN A 25 1.26 15.53 -1.27
N ALA A 26 0.56 16.56 -1.74
CA ALA A 26 -0.67 16.39 -2.51
C ALA A 26 -0.43 15.58 -3.80
N PRO A 27 -1.43 14.82 -4.28
CA PRO A 27 -1.42 14.24 -5.61
C PRO A 27 -1.05 15.28 -6.67
N GLY A 28 -0.17 14.90 -7.59
CA GLY A 28 0.36 15.81 -8.59
C GLY A 28 1.44 16.77 -8.07
N SER A 29 1.84 16.79 -6.81
CA SER A 29 2.94 17.66 -6.36
C SER A 29 4.32 17.17 -6.84
N LEU A 30 5.25 18.10 -7.07
CA LEU A 30 6.61 17.79 -7.51
C LEU A 30 7.50 17.41 -6.33
N VAL A 31 8.32 16.37 -6.51
CA VAL A 31 9.39 15.95 -5.61
C VAL A 31 10.73 16.10 -6.33
N THR A 32 11.49 17.12 -5.95
CA THR A 32 12.78 17.45 -6.59
C THR A 32 13.96 16.95 -5.77
N GLU A 33 15.04 16.55 -6.43
CA GLU A 33 16.30 16.19 -5.75
C GLU A 33 16.83 17.33 -4.88
N SER A 34 16.63 18.58 -5.32
CA SER A 34 17.09 19.76 -4.59
C SER A 34 16.29 19.99 -3.30
N SER A 35 14.96 19.87 -3.36
CA SER A 35 14.10 20.02 -2.17
C SER A 35 14.35 18.90 -1.17
N VAL A 36 14.50 17.66 -1.64
CA VAL A 36 14.84 16.51 -0.78
C VAL A 36 16.23 16.68 -0.17
N ALA A 37 17.26 17.00 -0.96
CA ALA A 37 18.61 17.24 -0.46
C ALA A 37 18.64 18.31 0.64
N SER A 38 17.90 19.41 0.45
CA SER A 38 17.77 20.48 1.44
C SER A 38 17.03 20.03 2.71
N ARG A 39 15.92 19.29 2.57
CA ARG A 39 15.11 18.80 3.71
C ARG A 39 15.91 17.89 4.64
N PHE A 40 16.72 16.99 4.06
CA PHE A 40 17.44 15.97 4.81
C PHE A 40 18.92 16.30 5.07
N GLY A 41 19.42 17.44 4.59
CA GLY A 41 20.81 17.83 4.76
C GLY A 41 21.81 16.89 4.07
N VAL A 42 21.45 16.37 2.89
CA VAL A 42 22.24 15.39 2.13
C VAL A 42 22.62 15.89 0.73
N SER A 43 23.47 15.13 0.02
CA SER A 43 23.80 15.45 -1.37
C SER A 43 22.62 15.21 -2.32
N ARG A 44 22.59 15.92 -3.45
CA ARG A 44 21.60 15.67 -4.52
C ARG A 44 21.65 14.23 -5.05
N GLN A 45 22.83 13.62 -5.11
CA GLN A 45 22.99 12.23 -5.53
C GLN A 45 22.33 11.25 -4.55
N THR A 46 22.45 11.51 -3.24
CA THR A 46 21.78 10.73 -2.19
C THR A 46 20.26 10.86 -2.29
N ALA A 47 19.77 12.10 -2.45
CA ALA A 47 18.35 12.37 -2.66
C ALA A 47 17.81 11.69 -3.92
N LYS A 48 18.58 11.73 -5.01
CA LYS A 48 18.26 11.05 -6.27
C LYS A 48 18.03 9.57 -6.05
N VAL A 49 18.94 8.86 -5.38
CA VAL A 49 18.79 7.41 -5.12
C VAL A 49 17.48 7.08 -4.40
N ALA A 50 17.09 7.85 -3.39
CA ALA A 50 15.82 7.66 -2.70
C ALA A 50 14.61 7.91 -3.62
N ILE A 51 14.65 8.98 -4.43
CA ILE A 51 13.61 9.29 -5.42
C ILE A 51 13.49 8.21 -6.48
N GLU A 52 14.61 7.71 -7.03
CA GLU A 52 14.63 6.63 -8.03
C GLU A 52 13.94 5.37 -7.52
N ARG A 53 14.15 5.03 -6.25
CA ARG A 53 13.50 3.87 -5.64
C ARG A 53 11.99 4.05 -5.55
N LEU A 54 11.53 5.22 -5.10
CA LEU A 54 10.09 5.54 -5.08
C LEU A 54 9.48 5.55 -6.50
N VAL A 55 10.27 5.93 -7.51
CA VAL A 55 9.84 5.84 -8.92
C VAL A 55 9.75 4.39 -9.39
N ALA A 56 10.72 3.56 -9.05
CA ALA A 56 10.72 2.14 -9.41
C ALA A 56 9.55 1.37 -8.78
N GLU A 57 9.08 1.82 -7.62
CA GLU A 57 7.97 1.22 -6.88
C GLU A 57 6.61 1.88 -7.18
N GLY A 58 6.55 2.88 -8.06
CA GLY A 58 5.31 3.53 -8.49
C GLY A 58 4.73 4.58 -7.52
N VAL A 59 5.33 4.79 -6.36
CA VAL A 59 4.93 5.85 -5.40
C VAL A 59 5.20 7.25 -5.97
N LEU A 60 6.19 7.36 -6.84
CA LEU A 60 6.43 8.54 -7.67
C LEU A 60 6.40 8.15 -9.15
N ARG A 61 6.01 9.09 -10.02
CA ARG A 61 6.18 8.97 -11.47
C ARG A 61 7.16 10.03 -11.95
N ARG A 62 7.96 9.70 -12.97
CA ARG A 62 8.90 10.64 -13.57
C ARG A 62 8.95 10.53 -15.09
N GLU A 63 8.66 11.64 -15.74
CA GLU A 63 8.90 11.83 -17.17
C GLU A 63 10.37 12.13 -17.45
N ALA A 64 10.85 11.80 -18.66
CA ALA A 64 12.22 12.04 -19.06
C ALA A 64 12.62 13.52 -18.85
N HIS A 65 13.76 13.75 -18.20
CA HIS A 65 14.32 15.07 -17.89
C HIS A 65 13.45 15.98 -17.00
N ARG A 66 12.44 15.44 -16.31
CA ARG A 66 11.61 16.20 -15.36
C ARG A 66 11.80 15.74 -13.92
N ALA A 67 11.39 16.59 -12.99
CA ALA A 67 11.29 16.20 -11.58
C ALA A 67 10.27 15.08 -11.40
N ALA A 68 10.46 14.25 -10.36
CA ALA A 68 9.48 13.26 -9.98
C ALA A 68 8.21 13.94 -9.45
N ARG A 69 7.08 13.26 -9.53
CA ARG A 69 5.76 13.77 -9.11
C ARG A 69 4.99 12.67 -8.39
N VAL A 70 4.23 13.04 -7.36
CA VAL A 70 3.22 12.16 -6.77
C VAL A 70 2.17 11.85 -7.84
N PRO A 71 1.88 10.58 -8.16
CA PRO A 71 0.85 10.22 -9.13
C PRO A 71 -0.47 10.91 -8.83
N LEU A 72 -1.12 11.42 -9.88
CA LEU A 72 -2.50 11.86 -9.84
C LEU A 72 -3.29 10.84 -10.66
N LEU A 73 -3.97 9.92 -9.96
CA LEU A 73 -4.73 8.85 -10.58
C LEU A 73 -6.12 9.35 -10.93
N THR A 74 -6.55 9.07 -12.15
CA THR A 74 -7.94 9.30 -12.58
C THR A 74 -8.87 8.23 -12.00
N VAL A 75 -10.18 8.44 -12.10
CA VAL A 75 -11.17 7.41 -11.74
C VAL A 75 -10.92 6.11 -12.52
N ASP A 76 -10.63 6.22 -13.82
CA ASP A 76 -10.35 5.05 -14.66
C ASP A 76 -9.07 4.32 -14.22
N ASP A 77 -8.01 5.07 -13.85
CA ASP A 77 -6.79 4.47 -13.29
C ASP A 77 -7.07 3.73 -11.97
N ILE A 78 -7.89 4.30 -11.08
CA ILE A 78 -8.25 3.68 -9.80
C ILE A 78 -9.05 2.40 -10.03
N VAL A 79 -10.02 2.42 -10.95
CA VAL A 79 -10.81 1.23 -11.27
C VAL A 79 -9.93 0.12 -11.83
N ASP A 80 -9.10 0.42 -12.84
CA ASP A 80 -8.19 -0.57 -13.42
C ASP A 80 -7.20 -1.14 -12.39
N LEU A 81 -6.63 -0.28 -11.55
CA LEU A 81 -5.69 -0.68 -10.50
C LEU A 81 -6.35 -1.66 -9.50
N PHE A 82 -7.55 -1.35 -9.02
CA PHE A 82 -8.23 -2.18 -8.03
C PHE A 82 -8.77 -3.48 -8.62
N ASP A 83 -9.19 -3.49 -9.89
CA ASP A 83 -9.61 -4.71 -10.58
C ASP A 83 -8.42 -5.66 -10.76
N ASN A 84 -7.25 -5.15 -11.17
CA ASN A 84 -6.02 -5.94 -11.27
C ASN A 84 -5.53 -6.41 -9.89
N ARG A 85 -5.63 -5.58 -8.86
CA ARG A 85 -5.35 -5.97 -7.46
C ARG A 85 -6.24 -7.14 -7.04
N ALA A 86 -7.54 -7.05 -7.29
CA ALA A 86 -8.50 -8.09 -6.92
C ALA A 86 -8.17 -9.43 -7.58
N LEU A 87 -7.83 -9.44 -8.88
CA LEU A 87 -7.41 -10.65 -9.59
C LEU A 87 -6.17 -11.31 -8.97
N VAL A 88 -5.16 -10.51 -8.59
CA VAL A 88 -3.91 -11.02 -8.02
C VAL A 88 -4.14 -11.57 -6.61
N GLU A 89 -4.85 -10.81 -5.77
CA GLU A 89 -5.06 -11.14 -4.37
C GLU A 89 -6.07 -12.28 -4.20
N SER A 90 -7.12 -12.37 -5.02
CA SER A 90 -8.08 -13.49 -4.96
C SER A 90 -7.44 -14.81 -5.37
N ALA A 91 -6.52 -14.79 -6.35
CA ALA A 91 -5.73 -15.95 -6.73
C ALA A 91 -4.76 -16.39 -5.60
N ALA A 92 -4.19 -15.44 -4.85
CA ALA A 92 -3.32 -15.74 -3.71
C ALA A 92 -4.12 -16.37 -2.57
N VAL A 93 -5.24 -15.73 -2.19
CA VAL A 93 -6.12 -16.17 -1.10
C VAL A 93 -6.74 -17.54 -1.41
N SER A 94 -7.15 -17.81 -2.65
CA SER A 94 -7.62 -19.13 -3.07
C SER A 94 -6.57 -20.24 -2.85
N ARG A 95 -5.30 -19.97 -3.14
CA ARG A 95 -4.21 -20.94 -2.91
C ARG A 95 -3.94 -21.18 -1.43
N LEU A 96 -4.02 -20.14 -0.62
CA LEU A 96 -3.90 -20.26 0.84
C LEU A 96 -5.05 -21.07 1.43
N ALA A 97 -6.28 -20.82 0.98
CA ALA A 97 -7.45 -21.58 1.39
C ALA A 97 -7.31 -23.06 1.01
N SER A 98 -6.83 -23.36 -0.20
CA SER A 98 -6.59 -24.75 -0.62
C SER A 98 -5.63 -25.53 0.28
N SER A 99 -4.74 -24.85 1.02
CA SER A 99 -3.86 -25.48 2.02
C SER A 99 -4.33 -25.31 3.47
N GLY A 100 -5.30 -24.43 3.74
CA GLY A 100 -5.75 -24.08 5.09
C GLY A 100 -4.71 -23.34 5.93
N ILE A 101 -3.65 -22.81 5.31
CA ILE A 101 -2.51 -22.21 6.02
C ILE A 101 -2.59 -20.68 5.94
N LEU A 102 -2.62 -20.05 7.11
CA LEU A 102 -2.50 -18.60 7.21
C LEU A 102 -1.04 -18.15 7.29
N PRO A 103 -0.63 -17.14 6.50
CA PRO A 103 0.66 -16.49 6.68
C PRO A 103 0.73 -15.77 8.02
N SER A 104 1.78 -16.00 8.81
CA SER A 104 1.96 -15.34 10.11
C SER A 104 2.00 -13.82 10.01
N GLY A 105 2.54 -13.29 8.90
CA GLY A 105 2.53 -11.86 8.60
C GLY A 105 1.12 -11.28 8.46
N ALA A 106 0.17 -12.03 7.86
CA ALA A 106 -1.21 -11.57 7.71
C ALA A 106 -1.91 -11.53 9.07
N ILE A 107 -1.69 -12.54 9.92
CA ILE A 107 -2.21 -12.56 11.29
C ILE A 107 -1.66 -11.38 12.10
N ALA A 108 -0.35 -11.12 12.00
CA ALA A 108 0.30 -10.03 12.73
C ALA A 108 -0.21 -8.65 12.27
N ALA A 109 -0.33 -8.43 10.97
CA ALA A 109 -0.87 -7.20 10.39
C ALA A 109 -2.34 -6.99 10.79
N HIS A 110 -3.16 -8.05 10.76
CA HIS A 110 -4.55 -7.98 11.19
C HIS A 110 -4.67 -7.59 12.68
N ARG A 111 -3.84 -8.16 13.56
CA ARG A 111 -3.82 -7.77 14.98
C ARG A 111 -3.44 -6.30 15.17
N ALA A 112 -2.39 -5.85 14.50
CA ALA A 112 -1.98 -4.44 14.57
C ALA A 112 -3.07 -3.49 14.06
N LEU A 113 -3.84 -3.90 13.04
CA LEU A 113 -5.00 -3.16 12.57
C LEU A 113 -6.11 -3.06 13.64
N LEU A 114 -6.40 -4.15 14.36
CA LEU A 114 -7.36 -4.12 15.46
C LEU A 114 -6.89 -3.24 16.62
N ASP A 115 -5.60 -3.26 16.93
CA ASP A 115 -5.01 -2.38 17.96
C ASP A 115 -5.13 -0.91 17.55
N ALA A 116 -4.86 -0.58 16.27
CA ALA A 116 -5.06 0.76 15.72
C ALA A 116 -6.53 1.21 15.77
N ALA A 117 -7.47 0.28 15.58
CA ALA A 117 -8.90 0.55 15.72
C ALA A 117 -9.28 0.96 17.15
N ALA A 118 -8.62 0.39 18.17
CA ALA A 118 -8.86 0.70 19.56
C ALA A 118 -8.22 2.03 20.01
N SER A 119 -7.07 2.39 19.44
CA SER A 119 -6.33 3.62 19.76
C SER A 119 -6.73 4.83 18.92
N GLY A 120 -7.44 4.62 17.80
CA GLY A 120 -7.75 5.66 16.82
C GLY A 120 -6.55 6.05 15.95
N GLU A 121 -5.53 5.20 15.88
CA GLU A 121 -4.34 5.41 15.06
C GLU A 121 -4.61 5.09 13.58
N ARG A 122 -3.67 5.49 12.72
CA ARG A 122 -3.70 5.17 11.28
C ARG A 122 -3.58 3.64 11.10
N PHE A 123 -4.48 3.05 10.34
CA PHE A 123 -4.52 1.62 10.03
C PHE A 123 -4.03 1.27 8.62
N ALA A 124 -3.90 2.24 7.70
CA ALA A 124 -3.53 2.02 6.29
C ALA A 124 -2.27 1.15 6.11
N ASP A 125 -1.24 1.35 6.94
CA ASP A 125 0.00 0.59 6.82
C ASP A 125 -0.20 -0.89 7.24
N HIS A 126 -1.10 -1.13 8.20
CA HIS A 126 -1.49 -2.47 8.63
C HIS A 126 -2.42 -3.15 7.62
N ASP A 127 -3.29 -2.39 6.97
CA ASP A 127 -4.12 -2.85 5.87
C ASP A 127 -3.25 -3.36 4.71
N VAL A 128 -2.35 -2.50 4.20
CA VAL A 128 -1.42 -2.87 3.13
C VAL A 128 -0.54 -4.07 3.53
N ALA A 129 -0.05 -4.10 4.76
CA ALA A 129 0.76 -5.22 5.27
C ALA A 129 -0.02 -6.54 5.29
N PHE A 130 -1.31 -6.52 5.61
CA PHE A 130 -2.18 -7.70 5.59
C PHE A 130 -2.26 -8.30 4.18
N HIS A 131 -2.62 -7.48 3.20
CA HIS A 131 -2.73 -7.88 1.80
C HIS A 131 -1.41 -8.41 1.23
N ARG A 132 -0.32 -7.68 1.48
CA ARG A 132 1.02 -8.10 1.06
C ARG A 132 1.40 -9.46 1.66
N ALA A 133 1.09 -9.68 2.94
CA ALA A 133 1.41 -10.95 3.59
C ALA A 133 0.59 -12.12 3.05
N LEU A 134 -0.67 -11.92 2.66
CA LEU A 134 -1.46 -12.93 1.97
C LEU A 134 -0.83 -13.32 0.63
N VAL A 135 -0.45 -12.33 -0.19
CA VAL A 135 0.17 -12.60 -1.49
C VAL A 135 1.52 -13.30 -1.35
N LEU A 136 2.39 -12.83 -0.45
CA LEU A 136 3.71 -13.42 -0.24
C LEU A 136 3.66 -14.81 0.40
N GLY A 137 2.63 -15.08 1.20
CA GLY A 137 2.43 -16.41 1.79
C GLY A 137 1.90 -17.44 0.81
N ALA A 138 1.26 -17.01 -0.29
CA ALA A 138 0.79 -17.92 -1.32
C ALA A 138 1.98 -18.52 -2.09
N PRO A 139 1.98 -19.82 -2.43
CA PRO A 139 3.07 -20.47 -3.16
C PRO A 139 3.06 -20.08 -4.64
N SER A 140 3.38 -18.81 -4.94
CA SER A 140 3.44 -18.25 -6.29
C SER A 140 4.34 -17.02 -6.36
N PRO A 141 5.63 -17.17 -6.72
CA PRO A 141 6.53 -16.04 -6.93
C PRO A 141 6.05 -15.06 -8.00
N ARG A 142 5.22 -15.54 -8.96
CA ARG A 142 4.63 -14.69 -10.00
C ARG A 142 3.54 -13.77 -9.45
N LEU A 143 2.71 -14.25 -8.51
CA LEU A 143 1.69 -13.40 -7.88
C LEU A 143 2.36 -12.31 -7.03
N ALA A 144 3.42 -12.67 -6.28
CA ALA A 144 4.22 -11.70 -5.52
C ALA A 144 4.75 -10.58 -6.44
N ARG A 145 5.38 -10.95 -7.58
CA ARG A 145 5.92 -9.96 -8.52
C ARG A 145 4.83 -9.09 -9.15
N LEU A 146 3.67 -9.66 -9.50
CA LEU A 146 2.55 -8.88 -10.04
C LEU A 146 2.02 -7.88 -9.01
N HIS A 147 1.87 -8.31 -7.76
CA HIS A 147 1.42 -7.45 -6.67
C HIS A 147 2.41 -6.33 -6.38
N GLU A 148 3.71 -6.61 -6.37
CA GLU A 148 4.76 -5.60 -6.17
C GLU A 148 4.72 -4.49 -7.21
N LEU A 149 4.32 -4.78 -8.46
CA LEU A 149 4.18 -3.76 -9.51
C LEU A 149 3.02 -2.79 -9.27
N LEU A 150 1.99 -3.22 -8.53
CA LEU A 150 0.80 -2.42 -8.22
C LEU A 150 0.90 -1.72 -6.86
N LEU A 151 1.76 -2.23 -5.97
CA LEU A 151 1.75 -1.92 -4.54
C LEU A 151 1.90 -0.42 -4.23
N GLY A 152 2.80 0.28 -4.91
CA GLY A 152 2.99 1.71 -4.65
C GLY A 152 1.74 2.54 -4.94
N GLU A 153 1.04 2.26 -6.04
CA GLU A 153 -0.19 2.98 -6.39
C GLU A 153 -1.36 2.57 -5.50
N ILE A 154 -1.41 1.30 -5.08
CA ILE A 154 -2.37 0.81 -4.07
C ILE A 154 -2.18 1.59 -2.76
N GLU A 155 -0.95 1.74 -2.28
CA GLU A 155 -0.66 2.49 -1.05
C GLU A 155 -1.08 3.96 -1.14
N LEU A 156 -0.89 4.61 -2.30
CA LEU A 156 -1.37 5.96 -2.53
C LEU A 156 -2.90 6.06 -2.42
N CYS A 157 -3.62 5.07 -2.96
CA CYS A 157 -5.08 5.02 -2.89
C CYS A 157 -5.58 4.74 -1.47
N ILE A 158 -4.97 3.78 -0.76
CA ILE A 158 -5.32 3.46 0.63
C ILE A 158 -5.01 4.65 1.56
N GLY A 159 -3.91 5.37 1.31
CA GLY A 159 -3.61 6.63 1.99
C GLY A 159 -4.72 7.68 1.83
N GLN A 160 -5.28 7.82 0.63
CA GLN A 160 -6.41 8.72 0.35
C GLN A 160 -7.71 8.26 1.03
N VAL A 161 -8.03 6.97 0.95
CA VAL A 161 -9.19 6.37 1.65
C VAL A 161 -9.15 6.69 3.14
N GLN A 162 -7.98 6.55 3.76
CA GLN A 162 -7.81 6.86 5.17
C GLN A 162 -7.86 8.37 5.46
N ALA A 163 -7.19 9.20 4.65
CA ALA A 163 -7.19 10.65 4.85
C ALA A 163 -8.60 11.26 4.75
N ALA A 164 -9.42 10.72 3.84
CA ALA A 164 -10.83 11.10 3.68
C ALA A 164 -11.78 10.35 4.63
N GLN A 165 -11.26 9.50 5.54
CA GLN A 165 -12.04 8.73 6.52
C GLN A 165 -13.18 7.92 5.90
N LEU A 166 -12.96 7.36 4.69
CA LEU A 166 -13.99 6.65 3.93
C LEU A 166 -14.30 5.26 4.50
N LEU A 167 -13.36 4.70 5.26
CA LEU A 167 -13.47 3.42 5.94
C LEU A 167 -12.88 3.54 7.35
N THR A 168 -13.47 2.79 8.28
CA THR A 168 -12.95 2.67 9.64
C THR A 168 -12.09 1.42 9.80
N ALA A 169 -11.12 1.47 10.71
CA ALA A 169 -10.31 0.30 11.06
C ALA A 169 -11.18 -0.87 11.57
N THR A 170 -12.30 -0.59 12.25
CA THR A 170 -13.24 -1.62 12.72
C THR A 170 -13.91 -2.36 11.56
N GLU A 171 -14.39 -1.63 10.54
CA GLU A 171 -14.99 -2.24 9.35
C GLU A 171 -13.98 -3.10 8.58
N VAL A 172 -12.77 -2.55 8.34
CA VAL A 172 -11.69 -3.27 7.65
C VAL A 172 -11.26 -4.50 8.43
N GLY A 173 -11.13 -4.38 9.76
CA GLY A 173 -10.80 -5.49 10.63
C GLY A 173 -11.83 -6.63 10.56
N ALA A 174 -13.12 -6.31 10.57
CA ALA A 174 -14.17 -7.32 10.44
C ALA A 174 -14.10 -8.04 9.08
N GLN A 175 -13.81 -7.33 8.00
CA GLN A 175 -13.63 -7.91 6.67
C GLN A 175 -12.39 -8.82 6.60
N HIS A 176 -11.26 -8.38 7.16
CA HIS A 176 -10.03 -9.17 7.25
C HIS A 176 -10.25 -10.46 8.01
N GLN A 177 -10.96 -10.40 9.15
CA GLN A 177 -11.27 -11.60 9.93
C GLN A 177 -12.07 -12.61 9.11
N GLY A 178 -13.09 -12.17 8.37
CA GLY A 178 -13.87 -13.06 7.50
C GLY A 178 -13.01 -13.75 6.41
N ILE A 179 -12.05 -13.03 5.83
CA ILE A 179 -11.11 -13.59 4.85
C ILE A 179 -10.21 -14.64 5.51
N LEU A 180 -9.64 -14.34 6.69
CA LEU A 180 -8.81 -15.27 7.45
C LEU A 180 -9.57 -16.54 7.81
N ASP A 181 -10.83 -16.40 8.26
CA ASP A 181 -11.68 -17.53 8.63
C ASP A 181 -12.00 -18.42 7.43
N ALA A 182 -12.31 -17.82 6.27
CA ALA A 182 -12.56 -18.57 5.03
C ALA A 182 -11.31 -19.33 4.56
N VAL A 183 -10.12 -18.73 4.69
CA VAL A 183 -8.85 -19.41 4.40
C VAL A 183 -8.62 -20.59 5.34
N LEU A 184 -8.81 -20.41 6.65
CA LEU A 184 -8.64 -21.49 7.64
C LEU A 184 -9.63 -22.64 7.43
N ALA A 185 -10.85 -22.33 7.01
CA ALA A 185 -11.88 -23.32 6.69
C ALA A 185 -11.60 -24.08 5.37
N GLY A 186 -10.64 -23.60 4.57
CA GLY A 186 -10.33 -24.14 3.25
C GLY A 186 -11.35 -23.80 2.17
N ASP A 187 -12.25 -22.84 2.41
CA ASP A 187 -13.28 -22.43 1.48
C ASP A 187 -12.72 -21.42 0.47
N SER A 188 -12.07 -21.94 -0.57
CA SER A 188 -11.46 -21.10 -1.61
C SER A 188 -12.46 -20.16 -2.31
N PRO A 189 -13.66 -20.62 -2.74
CA PRO A 189 -14.66 -19.72 -3.32
C PRO A 189 -15.10 -18.59 -2.40
N LEU A 190 -15.31 -18.87 -1.11
CA LEU A 190 -15.66 -17.84 -0.13
C LEU A 190 -14.51 -16.87 0.08
N ALA A 191 -13.29 -17.36 0.26
CA ALA A 191 -12.14 -16.53 0.53
C ALA A 191 -11.84 -15.58 -0.64
N SER A 192 -11.92 -16.05 -1.89
CA SER A 192 -11.77 -15.22 -3.10
C SER A 192 -12.86 -14.15 -3.21
N ARG A 193 -14.12 -14.50 -2.95
CA ARG A 193 -15.21 -13.52 -3.00
C ARG A 193 -15.07 -12.44 -1.92
N LEU A 194 -14.73 -12.82 -0.69
CA LEU A 194 -14.58 -11.85 0.41
C LEU A 194 -13.45 -10.86 0.17
N ILE A 195 -12.30 -11.30 -0.38
CA ILE A 195 -11.20 -10.39 -0.72
C ILE A 195 -11.57 -9.46 -1.89
N GLU A 196 -12.28 -9.97 -2.91
CA GLU A 196 -12.77 -9.17 -4.03
C GLU A 196 -13.77 -8.10 -3.57
N GLU A 197 -14.73 -8.47 -2.73
CA GLU A 197 -15.74 -7.55 -2.14
C GLU A 197 -15.07 -6.48 -1.26
N HIS A 198 -14.09 -6.85 -0.45
CA HIS A 198 -13.32 -5.92 0.37
C HIS A 198 -12.57 -4.88 -0.50
N ILE A 199 -11.87 -5.33 -1.55
CA ILE A 199 -11.12 -4.45 -2.46
C ILE A 199 -12.08 -3.53 -3.22
N ALA A 200 -13.17 -4.07 -3.78
CA ALA A 200 -14.18 -3.29 -4.48
C ALA A 200 -14.85 -2.24 -3.57
N GLY A 201 -15.13 -2.59 -2.31
CA GLY A 201 -15.70 -1.66 -1.34
C GLY A 201 -14.82 -0.45 -1.04
N SER A 202 -13.50 -0.62 -1.07
CA SER A 202 -12.52 0.48 -0.95
C SER A 202 -12.44 1.32 -2.23
N ARG A 203 -12.37 0.66 -3.40
CA ARG A 203 -12.41 1.31 -4.73
C ARG A 203 -13.62 2.24 -4.87
N ASP A 204 -14.82 1.71 -4.62
CA ASP A 204 -16.08 2.41 -4.91
C ASP A 204 -16.24 3.66 -4.04
N ARG A 205 -15.78 3.59 -2.78
CA ARG A 205 -15.77 4.76 -1.87
C ARG A 205 -14.78 5.81 -2.34
N LEU A 206 -13.57 5.40 -2.72
CA LEU A 206 -12.56 6.33 -3.21
C LEU A 206 -13.03 7.04 -4.48
N VAL A 207 -13.56 6.29 -5.44
CA VAL A 207 -14.15 6.83 -6.68
C VAL A 207 -15.29 7.79 -6.36
N ALA A 208 -16.22 7.41 -5.48
CA ALA A 208 -17.34 8.28 -5.10
C ALA A 208 -16.89 9.59 -4.42
N SER A 209 -15.79 9.56 -3.68
CA SER A 209 -15.21 10.76 -3.04
C SER A 209 -14.42 11.65 -4.01
N SER A 210 -14.13 11.15 -5.21
CA SER A 210 -13.37 11.85 -6.26
C SER A 210 -14.27 12.54 -7.30
N LEU A 211 -15.59 12.45 -7.13
CA LEU A 211 -16.64 13.09 -7.94
C LEU A 211 -17.15 14.36 -7.25
#